data_AF-A0AAD6ZG28-F1
#
_entry.id   AF-A0AAD6ZG28-F1
#
_cell.length_a   1.000
_cell.length_b   1.000
_cell.length_c   1.000
_cell.angle_alpha   90.00
_cell.angle_beta   90.00
_cell.angle_gamma   90.00
#
_symmetry.space_group_name_H-M   'P 1'
#
loop_
_entity.id
_entity.type
_entity.pdbx_description
1 polymer ?
#
loop_
_entity_poly.entity_id
_entity_poly.type
_entity_poly.pdbx_seq_one_letter_code
_entity_poly.pdbx_strand_id
1 'polypeptide(L)'
;MFTPGVFSNRTLYSCVIPLWVLLSVSRAALATNPFTQYAVDFPDPNFVAAGKFGANVAGAEATIVAWAEEMASHGPWSVTNKPVVAPSGDKHDYMSWAPYEWADCSKAKNTTALSLSDESKECDFVFRDGQVNPERFIIQDFQSFFNLSDAVLYNSIAAVLQNKPSSKYSQNVANFVNTWFLNADTAMNPNLNFAQMNRGPGGQTGAYTGVLDLRGFAKIASGILILRNSKNTDWTADLDSQMIAWCNKYIAWLQTAPTAQQAAHATNNHGTIYVNQLAALKLIVKDTAGAVNWTQGYFNGFFQHQVNSTGDQPEEASRTHPYHYRNFNIAGMITNARLLTYADPTAKPWNATANGATIQKTVDFLMTTDPATHDEQDIKAEIYPNIAAIASVYGDPDGKYVKFLKATGFPYADDATFLWDQPLAGGDASANSSSSPDPESSRKGGASSSGVGAVGRACFLTFILLAFGLEFW
;
A
#
# COMPACT_ATOMS: atom_id res chain seq x y z
N MET A 1 3.70 70.98 -62.76
CA MET A 1 2.39 70.56 -63.28
C MET A 1 1.43 70.47 -62.09
N PHE A 2 0.46 71.38 -62.04
CA PHE A 2 -0.81 71.44 -61.30
C PHE A 2 -1.00 70.77 -59.91
N THR A 3 -0.92 71.65 -58.90
CA THR A 3 -1.89 72.00 -57.81
C THR A 3 -2.55 70.99 -56.86
N PRO A 4 -2.92 71.46 -55.63
CA PRO A 4 -3.15 70.68 -54.41
C PRO A 4 -4.59 70.79 -53.83
N GLY A 5 -4.86 70.12 -52.70
CA GLY A 5 -5.95 70.47 -51.77
C GLY A 5 -6.10 69.43 -50.65
N VAL A 6 -6.66 69.66 -49.46
CA VAL A 6 -7.01 70.83 -48.62
C VAL A 6 -7.52 70.22 -47.30
N PHE A 7 -7.05 70.74 -46.15
CA PHE A 7 -7.65 70.84 -44.80
C PHE A 7 -8.28 69.65 -44.00
N SER A 8 -7.73 69.47 -42.79
CA SER A 8 -8.37 69.53 -41.44
C SER A 8 -9.58 68.65 -41.10
N ASN A 9 -9.44 67.78 -40.07
CA ASN A 9 -9.97 68.06 -38.72
C ASN A 9 -9.60 66.99 -37.67
N ARG A 10 -9.51 67.43 -36.42
CA ARG A 10 -9.29 66.65 -35.19
C ARG A 10 -10.48 65.75 -34.86
N THR A 11 -10.23 64.53 -34.37
CA THR A 11 -11.02 63.93 -33.27
C THR A 11 -10.17 62.94 -32.47
N LEU A 12 -9.97 63.24 -31.18
CA LEU A 12 -9.52 62.28 -30.16
C LEU A 12 -10.62 61.21 -29.99
N TYR A 13 -10.27 59.93 -30.16
CA TYR A 13 -11.05 58.82 -29.63
C TYR A 13 -10.18 58.00 -28.69
N SER A 14 -10.65 57.95 -27.45
CA SER A 14 -10.14 57.17 -26.33
C SER A 14 -10.03 55.69 -26.69
N CYS A 15 -8.82 55.13 -26.64
CA CYS A 15 -8.66 53.68 -26.55
C CYS A 15 -8.93 53.24 -25.11
N VAL A 16 -10.15 52.77 -24.87
CA VAL A 16 -10.48 51.96 -23.69
C VAL A 16 -9.82 50.59 -23.91
N ILE A 17 -8.74 50.31 -23.18
CA ILE A 17 -8.16 48.96 -23.08
C ILE A 17 -9.00 48.20 -22.05
N PRO A 18 -9.63 47.07 -22.39
CA PRO A 18 -10.29 46.25 -21.37
C PRO A 18 -9.22 45.56 -20.53
N LEU A 19 -9.19 45.89 -19.24
CA LEU A 19 -8.38 45.24 -18.24
C LEU A 19 -8.92 43.81 -18.02
N TRP A 20 -8.41 42.84 -18.78
CA TRP A 20 -8.60 41.43 -18.44
C TRP A 20 -7.70 41.11 -17.25
N VAL A 21 -8.30 41.05 -16.06
CA VAL A 21 -7.66 40.50 -14.87
C VAL A 21 -7.54 38.99 -15.07
N LEU A 22 -6.39 38.54 -15.60
CA LEU A 22 -5.94 37.17 -15.49
C LEU A 22 -5.58 36.91 -14.02
N LEU A 23 -6.55 36.47 -13.23
CA LEU A 23 -6.29 35.76 -11.98
C LEU A 23 -5.66 34.41 -12.34
N SER A 24 -4.36 34.40 -12.58
CA SER A 24 -3.57 33.18 -12.58
C SER A 24 -3.55 32.66 -11.15
N VAL A 25 -4.50 31.81 -10.80
CA VAL A 25 -4.38 30.96 -9.61
C VAL A 25 -3.31 29.93 -9.96
N SER A 26 -2.06 30.28 -9.70
CA SER A 26 -0.99 29.28 -9.61
C SER A 26 -1.31 28.41 -8.41
N ARG A 27 -2.06 27.32 -8.62
CA ARG A 27 -2.04 26.20 -7.69
C ARG A 27 -0.59 25.72 -7.70
N ALA A 28 0.15 26.00 -6.63
CA ALA A 28 1.37 25.26 -6.37
C ALA A 28 0.98 23.78 -6.45
N ALA A 29 1.57 23.02 -7.38
CA ALA A 29 1.42 21.58 -7.37
C ALA A 29 2.01 21.12 -6.03
N LEU A 30 1.17 20.54 -5.16
CA LEU A 30 1.66 19.89 -3.96
C LEU A 30 2.62 18.78 -4.40
N ALA A 31 3.77 18.68 -3.74
CA ALA A 31 4.68 17.57 -3.98
C ALA A 31 3.96 16.27 -3.59
N THR A 32 3.91 15.31 -4.52
CA THR A 32 3.37 13.97 -4.27
C THR A 32 4.52 12.99 -4.11
N ASN A 33 4.45 12.12 -3.10
CA ASN A 33 5.48 11.09 -2.93
C ASN A 33 5.39 10.05 -4.07
N PRO A 34 6.53 9.48 -4.50
CA PRO A 34 6.51 8.32 -5.38
C PRO A 34 5.71 7.19 -4.73
N PHE A 35 5.07 6.35 -5.54
CA PHE A 35 4.31 5.21 -5.04
C PHE A 35 5.20 4.27 -4.22
N THR A 36 4.76 3.98 -3.00
CA THR A 36 5.39 3.01 -2.10
C THR A 36 4.39 1.88 -1.83
N GLN A 37 4.80 0.64 -2.11
CA GLN A 37 3.94 -0.50 -1.92
C GLN A 37 4.09 -1.11 -0.51
N TYR A 38 3.20 -0.72 0.41
CA TYR A 38 3.24 -1.23 1.80
C TYR A 38 2.78 -2.68 1.92
N ALA A 39 3.37 -3.47 2.82
CA ALA A 39 3.12 -4.92 2.94
C ALA A 39 1.63 -5.29 3.17
N VAL A 40 0.99 -4.69 4.18
CA VAL A 40 -0.41 -4.90 4.55
C VAL A 40 -0.87 -3.73 5.43
N ASP A 41 -2.14 -3.32 5.32
CA ASP A 41 -2.76 -2.37 6.24
C ASP A 41 -4.29 -2.50 6.24
N PHE A 42 -4.95 -1.95 7.27
CA PHE A 42 -6.40 -1.77 7.40
C PHE A 42 -6.70 -0.39 8.01
N PRO A 43 -6.72 0.70 7.21
CA PRO A 43 -7.20 2.00 7.68
C PRO A 43 -8.65 1.89 8.13
N ASP A 44 -9.02 2.51 9.26
CA ASP A 44 -10.37 2.40 9.82
C ASP A 44 -11.43 2.92 8.82
N PRO A 45 -12.30 2.05 8.29
CA PRO A 45 -13.28 2.44 7.29
C PRO A 45 -14.30 3.48 7.78
N ASN A 46 -14.64 3.50 9.07
CA ASN A 46 -15.57 4.49 9.64
C ASN A 46 -14.91 5.87 9.71
N PHE A 47 -13.65 5.91 10.14
CA PHE A 47 -12.86 7.15 10.19
C PHE A 47 -12.71 7.74 8.80
N VAL A 48 -12.27 6.95 7.82
CA VAL A 48 -12.08 7.41 6.45
C VAL A 48 -13.42 7.85 5.84
N ALA A 49 -14.47 7.03 5.93
CA ALA A 49 -15.77 7.36 5.35
C ALA A 49 -16.43 8.62 5.94
N ALA A 50 -16.07 9.01 7.17
CA ALA A 50 -16.54 10.25 7.76
C ALA A 50 -15.97 11.50 7.05
N GLY A 51 -14.82 11.39 6.37
CA GLY A 51 -14.20 12.49 5.62
C GLY A 51 -13.77 13.68 6.49
N LYS A 52 -13.58 13.45 7.80
CA LYS A 52 -13.21 14.48 8.79
C LYS A 52 -11.77 14.29 9.23
N PHE A 53 -10.84 14.51 8.31
CA PHE A 53 -9.41 14.37 8.57
C PHE A 53 -8.87 15.54 9.42
N GLY A 54 -7.73 15.32 10.08
CA GLY A 54 -7.05 16.31 10.92
C GLY A 54 -6.53 17.52 10.14
N ALA A 55 -5.99 18.53 10.82
CA ALA A 55 -5.32 19.61 10.12
C ALA A 55 -4.01 19.10 9.49
N ASN A 56 -3.57 19.72 8.39
CA ASN A 56 -2.29 19.46 7.73
C ASN A 56 -2.13 18.09 7.03
N VAL A 57 -3.22 17.44 6.64
CA VAL A 57 -3.19 16.20 5.83
C VAL A 57 -3.15 16.44 4.32
N ALA A 58 -3.06 17.69 3.86
CA ALA A 58 -3.19 18.03 2.43
C ALA A 58 -2.13 17.34 1.54
N GLY A 59 -0.92 17.12 2.06
CA GLY A 59 0.12 16.35 1.38
C GLY A 59 -0.29 14.88 1.19
N ALA A 60 -0.70 14.22 2.28
CA ALA A 60 -1.21 12.85 2.24
C ALA A 60 -2.44 12.70 1.31
N GLU A 61 -3.39 13.64 1.35
CA GLU A 61 -4.54 13.65 0.43
C GLU A 61 -4.10 13.74 -1.03
N ALA A 62 -3.14 14.60 -1.35
CA ALA A 62 -2.60 14.76 -2.70
C ALA A 62 -1.86 13.48 -3.15
N THR A 63 -1.04 12.88 -2.28
CA THR A 63 -0.35 11.61 -2.55
C THR A 63 -1.34 10.47 -2.79
N ILE A 64 -2.39 10.34 -1.97
CA ILE A 64 -3.42 9.31 -2.15
C ILE A 64 -4.14 9.48 -3.50
N VAL A 65 -4.48 10.71 -3.88
CA VAL A 65 -5.10 10.98 -5.19
C VAL A 65 -4.14 10.61 -6.33
N ALA A 66 -2.86 10.97 -6.23
CA ALA A 66 -1.86 10.62 -7.22
C ALA A 66 -1.68 9.10 -7.36
N TRP A 67 -1.54 8.38 -6.25
CA TRP A 67 -1.42 6.93 -6.24
C TRP A 67 -2.68 6.25 -6.76
N ALA A 68 -3.88 6.79 -6.45
CA ALA A 68 -5.13 6.28 -6.98
C ALA A 68 -5.19 6.41 -8.52
N GLU A 69 -4.73 7.53 -9.08
CA GLU A 69 -4.65 7.76 -10.52
C GLU A 69 -3.60 6.89 -11.21
N GLU A 70 -2.39 6.81 -10.63
CA GLU A 70 -1.29 5.98 -11.13
C GLU A 70 -1.70 4.51 -11.21
N MET A 71 -2.17 3.94 -10.09
CA MET A 71 -2.58 2.55 -10.04
C MET A 71 -3.75 2.25 -10.99
N ALA A 72 -4.71 3.18 -11.09
CA ALA A 72 -5.83 3.01 -12.02
C ALA A 72 -5.40 2.99 -13.50
N SER A 73 -4.25 3.57 -13.84
CA SER A 73 -3.71 3.53 -15.20
C SER A 73 -3.11 2.17 -15.59
N HIS A 74 -2.84 1.30 -14.61
CA HIS A 74 -2.23 -0.02 -14.80
C HIS A 74 -3.22 -1.19 -14.71
N GLY A 75 -4.46 -0.94 -14.26
CA GLY A 75 -5.53 -1.93 -14.16
C GLY A 75 -6.52 -1.90 -15.34
N PRO A 76 -7.60 -2.71 -15.27
CA PRO A 76 -7.88 -3.69 -14.22
C PRO A 76 -7.01 -4.94 -14.39
N TRP A 77 -6.65 -5.56 -13.26
CA TRP A 77 -5.88 -6.80 -13.23
C TRP A 77 -6.78 -8.03 -13.23
N SER A 78 -6.26 -9.16 -13.70
CA SER A 78 -6.95 -10.46 -13.67
C SER A 78 -5.93 -11.60 -13.62
N VAL A 79 -6.27 -12.69 -12.92
CA VAL A 79 -5.50 -13.95 -12.98
C VAL A 79 -5.50 -14.57 -14.38
N THR A 80 -6.40 -14.18 -15.27
CA THR A 80 -6.44 -14.75 -16.63
C THR A 80 -5.35 -14.18 -17.55
N ASN A 81 -4.70 -13.07 -17.13
CA ASN A 81 -3.67 -12.38 -17.90
C ASN A 81 -2.31 -13.09 -17.91
N LYS A 82 -2.03 -13.96 -16.93
CA LYS A 82 -0.75 -14.69 -16.87
C LYS A 82 -0.51 -15.50 -18.16
N PRO A 83 0.73 -15.72 -18.59
CA PRO A 83 1.00 -16.49 -19.82
C PRO A 83 0.80 -18.01 -19.64
N VAL A 84 0.81 -18.52 -18.40
CA VAL A 84 0.79 -19.95 -18.07
C VAL A 84 -0.58 -20.39 -17.55
N VAL A 85 -0.98 -21.64 -17.77
CA VAL A 85 -2.20 -22.23 -17.19
C VAL A 85 -1.80 -23.08 -15.99
N ALA A 86 -2.56 -23.03 -14.90
CA ALA A 86 -2.31 -23.87 -13.74
C ALA A 86 -2.43 -25.37 -14.09
N PRO A 87 -1.82 -26.28 -13.31
CA PRO A 87 -1.90 -27.72 -13.57
C PRO A 87 -3.30 -28.31 -13.67
N SER A 88 -4.32 -27.65 -13.10
CA SER A 88 -5.73 -28.01 -13.27
C SER A 88 -6.24 -27.91 -14.72
N GLY A 89 -5.55 -27.14 -15.56
CA GLY A 89 -6.01 -26.76 -16.89
C GLY A 89 -6.95 -25.54 -16.91
N ASP A 90 -7.21 -24.92 -15.75
CA ASP A 90 -8.07 -23.74 -15.62
C ASP A 90 -7.23 -22.45 -15.53
N LYS A 91 -7.58 -21.44 -16.34
CA LYS A 91 -6.91 -20.14 -16.34
C LYS A 91 -7.34 -19.26 -15.16
N HIS A 92 -8.53 -19.52 -14.61
CA HIS A 92 -9.10 -18.81 -13.46
C HIS A 92 -8.43 -19.20 -12.13
N ASP A 93 -7.66 -20.29 -12.10
CA ASP A 93 -6.89 -20.64 -10.91
C ASP A 93 -5.72 -19.68 -10.72
N TYR A 94 -5.65 -19.07 -9.54
CA TYR A 94 -4.52 -18.26 -9.13
C TYR A 94 -3.25 -19.11 -9.08
N MET A 95 -2.16 -18.58 -9.61
CA MET A 95 -0.89 -19.28 -9.63
C MET A 95 0.28 -18.35 -9.34
N SER A 96 1.29 -18.83 -8.64
CA SER A 96 2.57 -18.13 -8.49
C SER A 96 3.69 -19.13 -8.23
N TRP A 97 4.93 -18.74 -8.50
CA TRP A 97 6.09 -19.55 -8.14
C TRP A 97 6.59 -19.21 -6.75
N ALA A 98 7.04 -20.24 -6.02
CA ALA A 98 7.73 -20.05 -4.75
C ALA A 98 8.95 -19.14 -4.96
N PRO A 99 9.08 -18.04 -4.19
CA PRO A 99 10.07 -17.00 -4.48
C PRO A 99 11.52 -17.47 -4.30
N TYR A 100 11.77 -18.48 -3.46
CA TYR A 100 13.10 -18.89 -3.03
C TYR A 100 13.52 -20.27 -3.56
N GLU A 101 12.76 -20.84 -4.48
CA GLU A 101 13.08 -22.13 -5.09
C GLU A 101 13.92 -21.92 -6.34
N TRP A 102 15.14 -22.44 -6.35
CA TRP A 102 16.09 -22.35 -7.45
C TRP A 102 16.36 -23.71 -8.09
N ALA A 103 16.48 -23.75 -9.41
CA ALA A 103 16.82 -24.98 -10.11
C ALA A 103 18.23 -25.46 -9.73
N ASP A 104 18.33 -26.74 -9.38
CA ASP A 104 19.58 -27.49 -9.29
C ASP A 104 19.58 -28.56 -10.40
N CYS A 105 20.24 -28.21 -11.50
CA CYS A 105 20.36 -29.07 -12.67
C CYS A 105 21.62 -29.96 -12.64
N SER A 106 22.32 -30.09 -11.50
CA SER A 106 23.54 -30.89 -11.39
C SER A 106 23.35 -32.38 -11.75
N LYS A 107 22.12 -32.88 -11.64
CA LYS A 107 21.74 -34.25 -12.03
C LYS A 107 21.15 -34.37 -13.43
N ALA A 108 20.87 -33.25 -14.10
CA ALA A 108 20.37 -33.28 -15.46
C ALA A 108 21.45 -33.87 -16.37
N LYS A 109 21.07 -34.80 -17.25
CA LYS A 109 22.01 -35.43 -18.18
C LYS A 109 22.39 -34.52 -19.35
N ASN A 110 21.71 -33.38 -19.48
CA ASN A 110 21.99 -32.37 -20.47
C ASN A 110 23.14 -31.47 -20.02
N THR A 111 24.11 -31.24 -20.91
CA THR A 111 25.29 -30.40 -20.67
C THR A 111 25.19 -29.01 -21.32
N THR A 112 24.04 -28.70 -21.91
CA THR A 112 23.70 -27.38 -22.46
C THR A 112 22.73 -26.65 -21.53
N ALA A 113 22.66 -25.32 -21.64
CA ALA A 113 21.66 -24.54 -20.90
C ALA A 113 20.25 -25.04 -21.23
N LEU A 114 19.48 -25.41 -20.21
CA LEU A 114 18.12 -25.93 -20.36
C LEU A 114 17.14 -24.78 -20.61
N SER A 115 16.04 -25.07 -21.33
CA SER A 115 14.90 -24.15 -21.36
C SER A 115 14.16 -24.20 -20.02
N LEU A 116 13.39 -23.17 -19.67
CA LEU A 116 12.59 -23.16 -18.42
C LEU A 116 11.63 -24.36 -18.32
N SER A 117 11.13 -24.83 -19.47
CA SER A 117 10.29 -26.02 -19.53
C SER A 117 11.06 -27.29 -19.26
N ASP A 118 12.32 -27.38 -19.68
CA ASP A 118 13.15 -28.56 -19.48
C ASP A 118 13.73 -28.57 -18.07
N GLU A 119 14.11 -27.40 -17.53
CA GLU A 119 14.50 -27.26 -16.12
C GLU A 119 13.40 -27.76 -15.18
N SER A 120 12.15 -27.38 -15.44
CA SER A 120 11.01 -27.82 -14.63
C SER A 120 10.73 -29.32 -14.73
N LYS A 121 11.32 -30.04 -15.71
CA LYS A 121 11.17 -31.49 -15.91
C LYS A 121 12.40 -32.28 -15.49
N GLU A 122 13.58 -31.69 -15.56
CA GLU A 122 14.86 -32.40 -15.44
C GLU A 122 15.66 -31.98 -14.20
N CYS A 123 15.34 -30.82 -13.59
CA CYS A 123 16.07 -30.30 -12.44
C CYS A 123 15.26 -30.46 -11.15
N ASP A 124 15.97 -30.81 -10.08
CA ASP A 124 15.44 -30.65 -8.72
C ASP A 124 15.42 -29.15 -8.37
N PHE A 125 14.60 -28.75 -7.41
CA PHE A 125 14.59 -27.37 -6.91
C PHE A 125 15.03 -27.34 -5.45
N VAL A 126 15.83 -26.32 -5.12
CA VAL A 126 16.42 -26.12 -3.80
C VAL A 126 16.04 -24.76 -3.24
N PHE A 127 15.64 -24.76 -1.97
CA PHE A 127 15.29 -23.56 -1.23
C PHE A 127 16.53 -22.73 -0.87
N ARG A 128 16.51 -21.43 -1.19
CA ARG A 128 17.55 -20.45 -0.83
C ARG A 128 16.90 -19.22 -0.21
N ASP A 129 16.84 -19.21 1.12
CA ASP A 129 16.19 -18.13 1.88
C ASP A 129 16.70 -16.74 1.46
N GLY A 130 15.77 -15.80 1.26
CA GLY A 130 16.10 -14.42 0.87
C GLY A 130 16.54 -14.21 -0.58
N GLN A 131 16.91 -15.28 -1.29
CA GLN A 131 17.37 -15.18 -2.67
C GLN A 131 16.19 -15.34 -3.61
N VAL A 132 15.61 -14.23 -4.05
CA VAL A 132 14.47 -14.22 -4.97
C VAL A 132 14.88 -14.77 -6.34
N ASN A 133 14.25 -15.87 -6.76
CA ASN A 133 14.36 -16.38 -8.12
C ASN A 133 13.58 -15.46 -9.08
N PRO A 134 14.24 -14.76 -10.03
CA PRO A 134 13.58 -13.81 -10.92
C PRO A 134 12.52 -14.43 -11.82
N GLU A 135 12.55 -15.75 -12.03
CA GLU A 135 11.51 -16.43 -12.79
C GLU A 135 10.14 -16.37 -12.14
N ARG A 136 10.05 -16.08 -10.83
CA ARG A 136 8.76 -15.87 -10.17
C ARG A 136 7.92 -14.79 -10.88
N PHE A 137 8.57 -13.80 -11.49
CA PHE A 137 7.92 -12.67 -12.15
C PHE A 137 7.30 -13.02 -13.51
N ILE A 138 7.54 -14.22 -14.04
CA ILE A 138 6.87 -14.73 -15.25
C ILE A 138 5.36 -14.86 -15.01
N ILE A 139 4.97 -15.27 -13.80
CA ILE A 139 3.57 -15.35 -13.39
C ILE A 139 3.25 -14.12 -12.53
N GLN A 140 2.37 -13.27 -13.05
CA GLN A 140 2.11 -11.97 -12.46
C GLN A 140 0.93 -11.94 -11.49
N ASP A 141 0.27 -13.06 -11.20
CA ASP A 141 -0.93 -13.05 -10.35
C ASP A 141 -0.66 -12.44 -8.97
N PHE A 142 0.52 -12.69 -8.38
CA PHE A 142 0.97 -12.07 -7.13
C PHE A 142 1.02 -10.55 -7.22
N GLN A 143 1.79 -10.03 -8.18
CA GLN A 143 1.96 -8.58 -8.33
C GLN A 143 0.65 -7.92 -8.72
N SER A 144 -0.14 -8.59 -9.57
CA SER A 144 -1.45 -8.14 -10.01
C SER A 144 -2.45 -8.04 -8.87
N PHE A 145 -2.49 -9.04 -7.97
CA PHE A 145 -3.33 -8.98 -6.78
C PHE A 145 -2.86 -7.90 -5.80
N PHE A 146 -1.54 -7.75 -5.64
CA PHE A 146 -1.00 -6.76 -4.73
C PHE A 146 -1.32 -5.33 -5.21
N ASN A 147 -1.12 -5.08 -6.51
CA ASN A 147 -1.51 -3.83 -7.18
C ASN A 147 -3.01 -3.58 -7.09
N LEU A 148 -3.84 -4.61 -7.32
CA LEU A 148 -5.28 -4.54 -7.12
C LEU A 148 -5.63 -4.08 -5.70
N SER A 149 -4.98 -4.64 -4.68
CA SER A 149 -5.29 -4.33 -3.29
C SER A 149 -4.97 -2.88 -2.93
N ASP A 150 -3.86 -2.34 -3.43
CA ASP A 150 -3.51 -0.92 -3.31
C ASP A 150 -4.48 -0.03 -4.07
N ALA A 151 -4.78 -0.39 -5.32
CA ALA A 151 -5.70 0.36 -6.16
C ALA A 151 -7.08 0.49 -5.53
N VAL A 152 -7.61 -0.60 -4.95
CA VAL A 152 -8.89 -0.59 -4.22
C VAL A 152 -8.83 0.35 -3.02
N LEU A 153 -7.76 0.28 -2.21
CA LEU A 153 -7.62 1.15 -1.04
C LEU A 153 -7.54 2.62 -1.44
N TYR A 154 -6.57 3.01 -2.27
CA TYR A 154 -6.36 4.41 -2.59
C TYR A 154 -7.52 5.02 -3.39
N ASN A 155 -8.12 4.27 -4.34
CA ASN A 155 -9.31 4.76 -5.04
C ASN A 155 -10.53 4.88 -4.11
N SER A 156 -10.69 4.00 -3.12
CA SER A 156 -11.80 4.15 -2.15
C SER A 156 -11.65 5.41 -1.28
N ILE A 157 -10.43 5.71 -0.82
CA ILE A 157 -10.14 6.92 -0.04
C ILE A 157 -10.31 8.17 -0.93
N ALA A 158 -9.75 8.14 -2.16
CA ALA A 158 -9.89 9.24 -3.12
C ALA A 158 -11.37 9.51 -3.49
N ALA A 159 -12.23 8.48 -3.52
CA ALA A 159 -13.66 8.66 -3.71
C ALA A 159 -14.31 9.46 -2.57
N VAL A 160 -13.90 9.22 -1.32
CA VAL A 160 -14.36 10.00 -0.16
C VAL A 160 -13.84 11.44 -0.23
N LEU A 161 -12.58 11.66 -0.61
CA LEU A 161 -11.99 12.99 -0.78
C LEU A 161 -12.70 13.83 -1.85
N GLN A 162 -13.27 13.19 -2.87
CA GLN A 162 -14.11 13.90 -3.85
C GLN A 162 -15.45 14.38 -3.29
N ASN A 163 -15.91 13.81 -2.17
CA ASN A 163 -17.15 14.14 -1.47
C ASN A 163 -18.39 14.13 -2.41
N LYS A 164 -18.50 13.06 -3.22
CA LYS A 164 -19.62 12.85 -4.16
C LYS A 164 -20.16 11.42 -4.03
N PRO A 165 -21.46 11.19 -4.29
CA PRO A 165 -22.03 9.84 -4.27
C PRO A 165 -21.40 8.89 -5.30
N SER A 166 -20.94 9.43 -6.44
CA SER A 166 -20.24 8.71 -7.50
C SER A 166 -19.06 9.55 -8.00
N SER A 167 -17.97 8.89 -8.36
CA SER A 167 -16.76 9.51 -8.88
C SER A 167 -15.97 8.50 -9.73
N LYS A 168 -15.01 8.99 -10.53
CA LYS A 168 -14.11 8.09 -11.28
C LYS A 168 -13.41 7.06 -10.37
N TYR A 169 -13.07 7.45 -9.14
CA TYR A 169 -12.36 6.58 -8.20
C TYR A 169 -13.25 5.45 -7.68
N SER A 170 -14.49 5.73 -7.29
CA SER A 170 -15.41 4.68 -6.85
C SER A 170 -15.83 3.75 -8.00
N GLN A 171 -15.97 4.28 -9.22
CA GLN A 171 -16.17 3.49 -10.45
C GLN A 171 -14.97 2.57 -10.73
N ASN A 172 -13.75 3.06 -10.52
CA ASN A 172 -12.54 2.24 -10.63
C ASN A 172 -12.57 1.07 -9.65
N VAL A 173 -12.89 1.30 -8.37
CA VAL A 173 -12.99 0.21 -7.37
C VAL A 173 -14.02 -0.84 -7.80
N ALA A 174 -15.21 -0.42 -8.25
CA ALA A 174 -16.23 -1.33 -8.74
C ALA A 174 -15.73 -2.16 -9.94
N ASN A 175 -15.02 -1.53 -10.88
CA ASN A 175 -14.44 -2.21 -12.04
C ASN A 175 -13.34 -3.20 -11.66
N PHE A 176 -12.44 -2.83 -10.74
CA PHE A 176 -11.36 -3.69 -10.26
C PHE A 176 -11.91 -4.94 -9.56
N VAL A 177 -12.87 -4.76 -8.65
CA VAL A 177 -13.50 -5.89 -7.94
C VAL A 177 -14.28 -6.78 -8.90
N ASN A 178 -15.07 -6.19 -9.81
CA ASN A 178 -15.79 -6.96 -10.81
C ASN A 178 -14.83 -7.79 -11.67
N THR A 179 -13.75 -7.21 -12.17
CA THR A 179 -12.80 -7.89 -13.04
C THR A 179 -12.08 -9.04 -12.31
N TRP A 180 -11.56 -8.80 -11.11
CA TRP A 180 -10.77 -9.82 -10.42
C TRP A 180 -11.62 -10.92 -9.78
N PHE A 181 -12.81 -10.62 -9.26
CA PHE A 181 -13.55 -11.58 -8.43
C PHE A 181 -14.83 -12.12 -9.07
N LEU A 182 -15.48 -11.39 -9.97
CA LEU A 182 -16.89 -11.64 -10.30
C LEU A 182 -17.17 -11.92 -11.77
N ASN A 183 -16.50 -11.20 -12.67
CA ASN A 183 -16.69 -11.32 -14.10
C ASN A 183 -16.28 -12.73 -14.56
N ALA A 184 -17.21 -13.45 -15.17
CA ALA A 184 -17.03 -14.84 -15.58
C ALA A 184 -15.83 -15.07 -16.52
N ASP A 185 -15.42 -14.06 -17.29
CA ASP A 185 -14.29 -14.17 -18.23
C ASP A 185 -12.93 -13.94 -17.56
N THR A 186 -12.90 -13.30 -16.39
CA THR A 186 -11.65 -12.81 -15.78
C THR A 186 -11.48 -13.16 -14.30
N ALA A 187 -12.52 -13.67 -13.64
CA ALA A 187 -12.54 -13.85 -12.19
C ALA A 187 -11.55 -14.91 -11.71
N MET A 188 -10.97 -14.69 -10.55
CA MET A 188 -10.19 -15.69 -9.84
C MET A 188 -11.09 -16.74 -9.20
N ASN A 189 -10.75 -18.03 -9.34
CA ASN A 189 -11.36 -19.08 -8.53
C ASN A 189 -11.02 -18.88 -7.04
N PRO A 190 -11.98 -19.04 -6.10
CA PRO A 190 -11.79 -18.68 -4.69
C PRO A 190 -10.96 -19.72 -3.92
N ASN A 191 -9.71 -19.93 -4.31
CA ASN A 191 -8.73 -20.81 -3.69
C ASN A 191 -7.29 -20.40 -4.06
N LEU A 192 -6.29 -20.91 -3.33
CA LEU A 192 -4.86 -20.76 -3.65
C LEU A 192 -4.17 -22.12 -3.82
N ASN A 193 -4.83 -23.05 -4.51
CA ASN A 193 -4.31 -24.42 -4.70
C ASN A 193 -2.96 -24.46 -5.43
N PHE A 194 -2.60 -23.40 -6.17
CA PHE A 194 -1.41 -23.30 -7.00
C PHE A 194 -0.56 -22.05 -6.67
N ALA A 195 -0.74 -21.48 -5.47
CA ALA A 195 0.10 -20.37 -5.00
C ALA A 195 1.43 -20.87 -4.45
N GLN A 196 2.50 -20.13 -4.77
CA GLN A 196 3.88 -20.45 -4.43
C GLN A 196 4.23 -21.91 -4.71
N MET A 197 3.91 -22.36 -5.92
CA MET A 197 4.29 -23.68 -6.39
C MET A 197 5.81 -23.78 -6.46
N ASN A 198 6.34 -24.86 -5.93
CA ASN A 198 7.69 -25.28 -6.25
C ASN A 198 7.70 -25.72 -7.71
N ARG A 199 8.74 -25.34 -8.44
CA ARG A 199 8.97 -25.86 -9.80
C ARG A 199 9.67 -27.23 -9.72
N GLY A 200 9.73 -27.93 -10.84
CA GLY A 200 10.34 -29.26 -10.93
C GLY A 200 9.31 -30.40 -11.03
N PRO A 201 9.75 -31.66 -11.17
CA PRO A 201 8.87 -32.80 -11.46
C PRO A 201 7.78 -33.07 -10.41
N GLY A 202 8.01 -32.69 -9.15
CA GLY A 202 7.04 -32.81 -8.04
C GLY A 202 6.15 -31.58 -7.85
N GLY A 203 6.37 -30.51 -8.61
CA GLY A 203 5.75 -29.19 -8.48
C GLY A 203 4.36 -29.07 -9.07
N GLN A 204 3.40 -29.91 -8.63
CA GLN A 204 2.04 -29.93 -9.19
C GLN A 204 0.99 -29.22 -8.32
N THR A 205 1.34 -28.83 -7.09
CA THR A 205 0.47 -28.12 -6.16
C THR A 205 1.21 -26.99 -5.48
N GLY A 206 0.48 -25.98 -5.02
CA GLY A 206 1.01 -24.86 -4.25
C GLY A 206 1.47 -25.25 -2.85
N ALA A 207 2.15 -24.33 -2.19
CA ALA A 207 2.65 -24.45 -0.82
C ALA A 207 1.78 -23.66 0.16
N TYR A 208 1.82 -24.01 1.45
CA TYR A 208 1.11 -23.26 2.49
C TYR A 208 1.56 -21.79 2.57
N THR A 209 2.82 -21.53 2.24
CA THR A 209 3.38 -20.17 2.20
C THR A 209 2.65 -19.28 1.19
N GLY A 210 2.05 -19.87 0.14
CA GLY A 210 1.28 -19.18 -0.88
C GLY A 210 0.02 -18.48 -0.38
N VAL A 211 -0.49 -18.80 0.82
CA VAL A 211 -1.59 -18.01 1.44
C VAL A 211 -1.20 -16.54 1.62
N LEU A 212 0.10 -16.27 1.82
CA LEU A 212 0.68 -14.94 1.96
C LEU A 212 0.50 -14.07 0.71
N ASP A 213 0.34 -14.68 -0.47
CA ASP A 213 0.19 -13.94 -1.72
C ASP A 213 -1.02 -13.01 -1.71
N LEU A 214 -2.11 -13.43 -1.05
CA LEU A 214 -3.32 -12.60 -0.93
C LEU A 214 -3.36 -11.76 0.36
N ARG A 215 -2.21 -11.43 0.96
CA ARG A 215 -2.12 -10.57 2.17
C ARG A 215 -2.83 -9.22 2.03
N GLY A 216 -2.94 -8.71 0.80
CA GLY A 216 -3.65 -7.46 0.47
C GLY A 216 -5.16 -7.45 0.75
N PHE A 217 -5.76 -8.58 1.16
CA PHE A 217 -7.19 -8.63 1.47
C PHE A 217 -7.63 -7.66 2.57
N ALA A 218 -6.75 -7.29 3.51
CA ALA A 218 -7.04 -6.27 4.51
C ALA A 218 -7.30 -4.90 3.85
N LYS A 219 -6.48 -4.51 2.86
CA LYS A 219 -6.65 -3.27 2.08
C LYS A 219 -7.97 -3.30 1.28
N ILE A 220 -8.26 -4.43 0.64
CA ILE A 220 -9.52 -4.64 -0.10
C ILE A 220 -10.73 -4.51 0.83
N ALA A 221 -10.69 -5.16 2.01
CA ALA A 221 -11.77 -5.07 2.99
C ALA A 221 -11.97 -3.64 3.48
N SER A 222 -10.89 -2.91 3.78
CA SER A 222 -10.97 -1.50 4.15
C SER A 222 -11.65 -0.68 3.04
N GLY A 223 -11.20 -0.81 1.78
CA GLY A 223 -11.78 -0.05 0.67
C GLY A 223 -13.25 -0.35 0.39
N ILE A 224 -13.66 -1.62 0.46
CA ILE A 224 -15.07 -2.02 0.34
C ILE A 224 -15.91 -1.42 1.47
N LEU A 225 -15.43 -1.51 2.71
CA LEU A 225 -16.13 -0.97 3.87
C LEU A 225 -16.20 0.56 3.83
N ILE A 226 -15.18 1.26 3.31
CA ILE A 226 -15.20 2.71 3.09
C ILE A 226 -16.33 3.09 2.15
N LEU A 227 -16.47 2.40 1.01
CA LEU A 227 -17.54 2.67 0.04
C LEU A 227 -18.93 2.35 0.60
N ARG A 228 -19.07 1.26 1.37
CA ARG A 228 -20.31 0.93 2.10
C ARG A 228 -20.68 2.04 3.10
N ASN A 229 -19.74 2.43 3.95
CA ASN A 229 -19.97 3.36 5.06
C ASN A 229 -20.19 4.80 4.57
N SER A 230 -19.56 5.20 3.47
CA SER A 230 -19.79 6.50 2.80
C SER A 230 -21.04 6.51 1.90
N LYS A 231 -21.77 5.38 1.80
CA LYS A 231 -22.97 5.23 0.97
C LYS A 231 -22.72 5.59 -0.50
N ASN A 232 -21.54 5.22 -1.02
CA ASN A 232 -21.18 5.45 -2.40
C ASN A 232 -22.09 4.65 -3.35
N THR A 233 -22.57 5.27 -4.43
CA THR A 233 -23.57 4.68 -5.32
C THR A 233 -22.99 3.71 -6.34
N ASP A 234 -21.68 3.76 -6.60
CA ASP A 234 -21.02 2.84 -7.53
C ASP A 234 -20.80 1.46 -6.88
N TRP A 235 -20.74 1.39 -5.55
CA TRP A 235 -20.76 0.13 -4.79
C TRP A 235 -22.19 -0.37 -4.61
N THR A 236 -22.73 -0.97 -5.68
CA THR A 236 -24.14 -1.40 -5.72
C THR A 236 -24.41 -2.59 -4.81
N ALA A 237 -25.69 -2.80 -4.46
CA ALA A 237 -26.11 -3.96 -3.67
C ALA A 237 -25.85 -5.29 -4.38
N ASP A 238 -25.93 -5.31 -5.72
CA ASP A 238 -25.63 -6.50 -6.52
C ASP A 238 -24.14 -6.84 -6.46
N LEU A 239 -23.26 -5.86 -6.69
CA LEU A 239 -21.81 -6.01 -6.55
C LEU A 239 -21.44 -6.49 -5.14
N ASP A 240 -22.05 -5.90 -4.11
CA ASP A 240 -21.85 -6.30 -2.71
C ASP A 240 -22.21 -7.77 -2.47
N SER A 241 -23.38 -8.20 -2.97
CA SER A 241 -23.86 -9.57 -2.80
C SER A 241 -22.97 -10.59 -3.51
N GLN A 242 -22.52 -10.27 -4.72
CA GLN A 242 -21.63 -11.15 -5.48
C GLN A 242 -20.25 -11.27 -4.82
N MET A 243 -19.70 -10.15 -4.32
CA MET A 243 -18.45 -10.15 -3.56
C MET A 243 -18.55 -10.96 -2.27
N ILE A 244 -19.65 -10.82 -1.52
CA ILE A 244 -19.92 -11.64 -0.33
C ILE A 244 -19.96 -13.13 -0.68
N ALA A 245 -20.60 -13.49 -1.80
CA ALA A 245 -20.66 -14.89 -2.25
C ALA A 245 -19.27 -15.45 -2.60
N TRP A 246 -18.43 -14.68 -3.30
CA TRP A 246 -17.05 -15.05 -3.58
C TRP A 246 -16.23 -15.23 -2.28
N CYS A 247 -16.30 -14.25 -1.38
CA CYS A 247 -15.60 -14.31 -0.09
C CYS A 247 -16.02 -15.52 0.75
N ASN A 248 -17.30 -15.88 0.79
CA ASN A 248 -17.76 -17.06 1.51
C ASN A 248 -17.15 -18.37 0.97
N LYS A 249 -17.00 -18.49 -0.36
CA LYS A 249 -16.31 -19.63 -0.96
C LYS A 249 -14.82 -19.65 -0.59
N TYR A 250 -14.16 -18.49 -0.63
CA TYR A 250 -12.74 -18.41 -0.29
C TYR A 250 -12.48 -18.65 1.20
N ILE A 251 -13.32 -18.12 2.10
CA ILE A 251 -13.29 -18.43 3.53
C ILE A 251 -13.42 -19.94 3.77
N ALA A 252 -14.37 -20.59 3.08
CA ALA A 252 -14.55 -22.04 3.22
C ALA A 252 -13.27 -22.80 2.81
N TRP A 253 -12.64 -22.42 1.69
CA TRP A 253 -11.35 -22.98 1.30
C TRP A 253 -10.25 -22.68 2.34
N LEU A 254 -10.10 -21.43 2.77
CA LEU A 254 -9.06 -20.99 3.70
C LEU A 254 -9.14 -21.75 5.04
N GLN A 255 -10.35 -22.06 5.51
CA GLN A 255 -10.56 -22.75 6.78
C GLN A 255 -10.55 -24.28 6.68
N THR A 256 -10.48 -24.88 5.48
CA THR A 256 -10.61 -26.34 5.31
C THR A 256 -9.50 -26.98 4.47
N ALA A 257 -8.89 -26.23 3.55
CA ALA A 257 -7.84 -26.75 2.69
C ALA A 257 -6.60 -27.12 3.53
N PRO A 258 -6.01 -28.32 3.35
CA PRO A 258 -4.85 -28.75 4.13
C PRO A 258 -3.67 -27.77 4.05
N THR A 259 -3.42 -27.17 2.88
CA THR A 259 -2.37 -26.16 2.69
C THR A 259 -2.68 -24.87 3.45
N ALA A 260 -3.93 -24.42 3.45
CA ALA A 260 -4.34 -23.25 4.22
C ALA A 260 -4.28 -23.49 5.73
N GLN A 261 -4.61 -24.70 6.20
CA GLN A 261 -4.48 -25.07 7.61
C GLN A 261 -3.02 -25.10 8.06
N GLN A 262 -2.08 -25.50 7.20
CA GLN A 262 -0.65 -25.37 7.52
C GLN A 262 -0.25 -23.90 7.72
N ALA A 263 -0.72 -22.98 6.88
CA ALA A 263 -0.49 -21.55 7.08
C ALA A 263 -1.13 -21.03 8.38
N ALA A 264 -2.33 -21.51 8.70
CA ALA A 264 -3.02 -21.21 9.95
C ALA A 264 -2.27 -21.71 11.20
N HIS A 265 -1.33 -22.65 11.07
CA HIS A 265 -0.52 -23.17 12.18
C HIS A 265 0.93 -22.67 12.16
N ALA A 266 1.29 -21.82 11.20
CA ALA A 266 2.63 -21.25 11.13
C ALA A 266 2.89 -20.32 12.33
N THR A 267 4.06 -20.47 12.96
CA THR A 267 4.44 -19.74 14.17
C THR A 267 5.04 -18.36 13.90
N ASN A 268 5.39 -18.07 12.65
CA ASN A 268 5.99 -16.82 12.19
C ASN A 268 4.95 -15.93 11.47
N ASN A 269 5.41 -14.94 10.73
CA ASN A 269 4.61 -13.99 9.96
C ASN A 269 3.50 -14.61 9.09
N HIS A 270 3.65 -15.86 8.60
CA HIS A 270 2.58 -16.53 7.85
C HIS A 270 1.29 -16.70 8.67
N GLY A 271 1.41 -17.05 9.95
CA GLY A 271 0.25 -17.17 10.85
C GLY A 271 -0.40 -15.81 11.12
N THR A 272 0.41 -14.75 11.26
CA THR A 272 -0.06 -13.38 11.42
C THR A 272 -0.91 -12.93 10.22
N ILE A 273 -0.39 -13.16 9.00
CA ILE A 273 -1.04 -12.77 7.75
C ILE A 273 -2.29 -13.63 7.48
N TYR A 274 -2.28 -14.92 7.82
CA TYR A 274 -3.46 -15.77 7.74
C TYR A 274 -4.63 -15.16 8.53
N VAL A 275 -4.37 -14.71 9.76
CA VAL A 275 -5.40 -14.05 10.59
C VAL A 275 -5.85 -12.72 9.98
N ASN A 276 -4.91 -11.88 9.49
CA ASN A 276 -5.27 -10.63 8.81
C ASN A 276 -6.28 -10.88 7.68
N GLN A 277 -5.97 -11.84 6.80
CA GLN A 277 -6.78 -12.17 5.64
C GLN A 277 -8.14 -12.72 6.04
N LEU A 278 -8.20 -13.69 6.96
CA LEU A 278 -9.45 -14.30 7.39
C LEU A 278 -10.37 -13.29 8.08
N ALA A 279 -9.84 -12.46 8.99
CA ALA A 279 -10.62 -11.44 9.67
C ALA A 279 -11.14 -10.36 8.71
N ALA A 280 -10.32 -9.92 7.75
CA ALA A 280 -10.73 -8.98 6.71
C ALA A 280 -11.89 -9.54 5.85
N LEU A 281 -11.79 -10.79 5.40
CA LEU A 281 -12.85 -11.48 4.67
C LEU A 281 -14.14 -11.59 5.49
N LYS A 282 -14.00 -11.91 6.78
CA LYS A 282 -15.12 -12.01 7.72
C LYS A 282 -15.88 -10.70 7.85
N LEU A 283 -15.17 -9.56 7.88
CA LEU A 283 -15.80 -8.24 7.85
C LEU A 283 -16.51 -7.95 6.51
N ILE A 284 -15.96 -8.38 5.37
CA ILE A 284 -16.63 -8.23 4.06
C ILE A 284 -17.97 -8.99 4.07
N VAL A 285 -18.00 -10.23 4.57
CA VAL A 285 -19.23 -11.05 4.64
C VAL A 285 -20.13 -10.73 5.83
N LYS A 286 -19.84 -9.63 6.56
CA LYS A 286 -20.64 -9.14 7.70
C LYS A 286 -20.66 -10.11 8.89
N ASP A 287 -19.65 -10.97 9.01
CA ASP A 287 -19.40 -11.86 10.15
C ASP A 287 -18.43 -11.20 11.15
N THR A 288 -18.90 -10.13 11.79
CA THR A 288 -18.09 -9.37 12.76
C THR A 288 -17.66 -10.23 13.95
N ALA A 289 -18.53 -11.12 14.44
CA ALA A 289 -18.20 -12.03 15.54
C ALA A 289 -17.05 -12.98 15.18
N GLY A 290 -17.04 -13.52 13.95
CA GLY A 290 -15.93 -14.32 13.44
C GLY A 290 -14.63 -13.53 13.33
N ALA A 291 -14.68 -12.28 12.85
CA ALA A 291 -13.50 -11.40 12.79
C ALA A 291 -12.91 -11.13 14.19
N VAL A 292 -13.76 -10.85 15.19
CA VAL A 292 -13.37 -10.68 16.59
C VAL A 292 -12.73 -11.96 17.13
N ASN A 293 -13.36 -13.12 16.94
CA ASN A 293 -12.87 -14.39 17.47
C ASN A 293 -11.45 -14.72 16.97
N TRP A 294 -11.18 -14.55 15.67
CA TRP A 294 -9.87 -14.85 15.10
C TRP A 294 -8.79 -13.85 15.53
N THR A 295 -9.11 -12.56 15.57
CA THR A 295 -8.13 -11.53 15.97
C THR A 295 -7.85 -11.55 17.48
N GLN A 296 -8.85 -11.80 18.32
CA GLN A 296 -8.63 -12.06 19.76
C GLN A 296 -7.82 -13.33 19.96
N GLY A 297 -8.12 -14.40 19.21
CA GLY A 297 -7.35 -15.64 19.20
C GLY A 297 -5.89 -15.42 18.82
N TYR A 298 -5.60 -14.50 17.89
CA TYR A 298 -4.24 -14.10 17.56
C TYR A 298 -3.47 -13.51 18.74
N PHE A 299 -4.05 -12.50 19.41
CA PHE A 299 -3.38 -11.84 20.55
C PHE A 299 -3.25 -12.76 21.77
N ASN A 300 -4.16 -13.72 21.94
CA ASN A 300 -4.11 -14.71 23.02
C ASN A 300 -3.23 -15.94 22.71
N GLY A 301 -2.86 -16.14 21.44
CA GLY A 301 -2.13 -17.32 20.96
C GLY A 301 -0.85 -16.95 20.21
N PHE A 302 -0.93 -16.79 18.89
CA PHE A 302 0.23 -16.53 18.00
C PHE A 302 1.14 -15.41 18.53
N PHE A 303 0.56 -14.26 18.90
CA PHE A 303 1.32 -13.12 19.40
C PHE A 303 2.19 -13.48 20.62
N GLN A 304 1.70 -14.33 21.52
CA GLN A 304 2.42 -14.78 22.72
C GLN A 304 3.70 -15.56 22.41
N HIS A 305 3.74 -16.22 21.25
CA HIS A 305 4.87 -17.05 20.83
C HIS A 305 5.79 -16.35 19.82
N GLN A 306 5.30 -15.30 19.16
CA GLN A 306 6.06 -14.54 18.17
C GLN A 306 7.01 -13.50 18.77
N VAL A 307 6.71 -13.00 19.96
CA VAL A 307 7.43 -11.85 20.55
C VAL A 307 8.03 -12.24 21.89
N ASN A 308 9.33 -11.98 22.07
CA ASN A 308 10.02 -12.22 23.34
C ASN A 308 9.96 -10.99 24.27
N SER A 309 10.55 -11.10 25.46
CA SER A 309 10.50 -10.03 26.47
C SER A 309 11.22 -8.73 26.09
N THR A 310 12.14 -8.75 25.11
CA THR A 310 12.81 -7.55 24.60
C THR A 310 11.99 -6.83 23.53
N GLY A 311 10.95 -7.47 22.99
CA GLY A 311 10.23 -7.01 21.80
C GLY A 311 10.81 -7.57 20.49
N ASP A 312 11.84 -8.41 20.55
CA ASP A 312 12.34 -9.08 19.36
C ASP A 312 11.40 -10.23 18.94
N GLN A 313 11.53 -10.64 17.68
CA GLN A 313 10.72 -11.66 17.03
C GLN A 313 11.61 -12.82 16.58
N PRO A 314 11.82 -13.88 17.41
CA PRO A 314 12.88 -14.86 17.19
C PRO A 314 12.83 -15.61 15.86
N GLU A 315 11.63 -15.95 15.37
CA GLU A 315 11.45 -16.64 14.08
C GLU A 315 11.73 -15.74 12.88
N GLU A 316 11.58 -14.42 13.05
CA GLU A 316 11.89 -13.43 12.00
C GLU A 316 13.37 -13.04 12.06
N ALA A 317 13.93 -12.99 13.26
CA ALA A 317 15.34 -12.74 13.53
C ALA A 317 16.28 -13.83 12.98
N SER A 318 15.78 -15.06 12.82
CA SER A 318 16.56 -16.21 12.33
C SER A 318 16.70 -16.26 10.81
N ARG A 319 16.03 -15.34 10.10
CA ARG A 319 15.99 -15.28 8.64
C ARG A 319 17.22 -14.58 8.07
N THR A 320 17.44 -14.80 6.77
CA THR A 320 18.52 -14.14 6.01
C THR A 320 18.34 -12.63 5.88
N HIS A 321 17.09 -12.14 5.90
CA HIS A 321 16.71 -10.71 5.88
C HIS A 321 15.91 -10.34 7.15
N PRO A 322 16.56 -10.32 8.32
CA PRO A 322 15.85 -10.24 9.59
C PRO A 322 15.26 -8.85 9.86
N TYR A 323 15.75 -7.77 9.26
CA TYR A 323 15.12 -6.45 9.36
C TYR A 323 13.76 -6.44 8.64
N HIS A 324 13.75 -6.90 7.38
CA HIS A 324 12.55 -7.06 6.57
C HIS A 324 11.51 -7.93 7.28
N TYR A 325 11.87 -9.15 7.69
CA TYR A 325 10.89 -10.09 8.27
C TYR A 325 10.29 -9.58 9.59
N ARG A 326 11.09 -8.93 10.43
CA ARG A 326 10.58 -8.27 11.64
C ARG A 326 9.59 -7.18 11.29
N ASN A 327 9.91 -6.36 10.29
CA ASN A 327 9.06 -5.27 9.88
C ASN A 327 7.74 -5.75 9.24
N PHE A 328 7.83 -6.75 8.37
CA PHE A 328 6.70 -7.40 7.72
C PHE A 328 5.71 -7.98 8.74
N ASN A 329 6.21 -8.68 9.76
CA ASN A 329 5.36 -9.23 10.81
C ASN A 329 4.76 -8.13 11.74
N ILE A 330 5.50 -7.05 12.01
CA ILE A 330 4.98 -5.87 12.73
C ILE A 330 3.80 -5.25 11.98
N ALA A 331 3.88 -5.08 10.66
CA ALA A 331 2.77 -4.56 9.86
C ALA A 331 1.53 -5.46 9.97
N GLY A 332 1.73 -6.79 10.02
CA GLY A 332 0.67 -7.76 10.28
C GLY A 332 0.07 -7.67 11.70
N MET A 333 0.90 -7.46 12.73
CA MET A 333 0.46 -7.24 14.12
C MET A 333 -0.43 -5.99 14.23
N ILE A 334 0.03 -4.87 13.66
CA ILE A 334 -0.69 -3.60 13.60
C ILE A 334 -2.03 -3.79 12.87
N THR A 335 -2.02 -4.50 11.75
CA THR A 335 -3.25 -4.80 10.99
C THR A 335 -4.23 -5.64 11.80
N ASN A 336 -3.78 -6.67 12.53
CA ASN A 336 -4.65 -7.46 13.41
C ASN A 336 -5.23 -6.61 14.54
N ALA A 337 -4.46 -5.68 15.10
CA ALA A 337 -4.96 -4.75 16.13
C ALA A 337 -6.04 -3.82 15.57
N ARG A 338 -5.82 -3.26 14.37
CA ARG A 338 -6.81 -2.41 13.67
C ARG A 338 -8.09 -3.17 13.34
N LEU A 339 -7.98 -4.38 12.80
CA LEU A 339 -9.12 -5.25 12.51
C LEU A 339 -9.93 -5.56 13.78
N LEU A 340 -9.27 -5.89 14.90
CA LEU A 340 -9.97 -6.12 16.16
C LEU A 340 -10.62 -4.86 16.72
N THR A 341 -9.93 -3.71 16.71
CA THR A 341 -10.51 -2.43 17.16
C THR A 341 -11.73 -2.03 16.34
N TYR A 342 -11.71 -2.25 15.02
CA TYR A 342 -12.86 -1.99 14.17
C TYR A 342 -14.03 -2.94 14.45
N ALA A 343 -13.74 -4.24 14.59
CA ALA A 343 -14.75 -5.27 14.80
C ALA A 343 -15.37 -5.20 16.21
N ASP A 344 -14.59 -4.82 17.22
CA ASP A 344 -15.01 -4.59 18.60
C ASP A 344 -14.29 -3.35 19.18
N PRO A 345 -14.93 -2.17 19.17
CA PRO A 345 -14.36 -0.95 19.72
C PRO A 345 -14.05 -1.00 21.23
N THR A 346 -14.59 -1.99 21.94
CA THR A 346 -14.31 -2.17 23.38
C THR A 346 -13.03 -2.97 23.63
N ALA A 347 -12.60 -3.78 22.65
CA ALA A 347 -11.36 -4.55 22.73
C ALA A 347 -10.13 -3.65 22.85
N LYS A 348 -9.09 -4.18 23.49
CA LYS A 348 -7.82 -3.46 23.75
C LYS A 348 -6.61 -4.20 23.16
N PRO A 349 -6.58 -4.52 21.85
CA PRO A 349 -5.47 -5.24 21.22
C PRO A 349 -4.12 -4.56 21.43
N TRP A 350 -4.10 -3.23 21.40
CA TRP A 350 -2.89 -2.42 21.64
C TRP A 350 -2.33 -2.58 23.06
N ASN A 351 -3.12 -3.06 24.02
CA ASN A 351 -2.64 -3.34 25.38
C ASN A 351 -2.23 -4.81 25.55
N ALA A 352 -2.38 -5.66 24.53
CA ALA A 352 -1.93 -7.04 24.60
C ALA A 352 -0.41 -7.09 24.78
N THR A 353 0.04 -8.00 25.63
CA THR A 353 1.46 -8.22 25.87
C THR A 353 1.81 -9.68 25.60
N ALA A 354 2.99 -9.91 25.03
CA ALA A 354 3.62 -11.20 24.86
C ALA A 354 4.96 -11.17 25.60
N ASN A 355 5.14 -12.03 26.60
CA ASN A 355 6.33 -11.99 27.47
C ASN A 355 6.62 -10.61 28.09
N GLY A 356 5.57 -9.81 28.34
CA GLY A 356 5.67 -8.43 28.84
C GLY A 356 5.99 -7.36 27.78
N ALA A 357 6.06 -7.72 26.50
CA ALA A 357 6.26 -6.81 25.38
C ALA A 357 4.94 -6.52 24.64
N THR A 358 4.65 -5.25 24.38
CA THR A 358 3.54 -4.81 23.51
C THR A 358 4.00 -4.71 22.05
N ILE A 359 3.07 -4.48 21.12
CA ILE A 359 3.40 -4.13 19.72
C ILE A 359 4.26 -2.86 19.67
N GLN A 360 4.02 -1.87 20.54
CA GLN A 360 4.91 -0.70 20.67
C GLN A 360 6.35 -1.12 20.95
N LYS A 361 6.56 -2.09 21.85
CA LYS A 361 7.90 -2.56 22.20
C LYS A 361 8.58 -3.29 21.05
N THR A 362 7.83 -3.94 20.15
CA THR A 362 8.42 -4.59 18.96
C THR A 362 8.91 -3.58 17.93
N VAL A 363 8.15 -2.50 17.71
CA VAL A 363 8.59 -1.37 16.87
C VAL A 363 9.79 -0.66 17.51
N ASP A 364 9.73 -0.40 18.81
CA ASP A 364 10.83 0.20 19.56
C ASP A 364 12.11 -0.62 19.46
N PHE A 365 12.02 -1.95 19.52
CA PHE A 365 13.16 -2.85 19.32
C PHE A 365 13.74 -2.69 17.91
N LEU A 366 12.90 -2.77 16.86
CA LEU A 366 13.37 -2.68 15.48
C LEU A 366 14.02 -1.32 15.17
N MET A 367 13.54 -0.23 15.76
CA MET A 367 14.17 1.10 15.65
C MET A 367 15.63 1.15 16.16
N THR A 368 16.03 0.20 17.01
CA THR A 368 17.41 0.11 17.54
C THR A 368 18.33 -0.78 16.70
N THR A 369 17.79 -1.50 15.73
CA THR A 369 18.55 -2.39 14.85
C THR A 369 19.14 -1.62 13.66
N ASP A 370 20.32 -2.05 13.19
CA ASP A 370 20.94 -1.51 12.00
C ASP A 370 20.75 -2.47 10.81
N PRO A 371 19.93 -2.13 9.81
CA PRO A 371 19.70 -2.99 8.65
C PRO A 371 20.97 -3.27 7.84
N ALA A 372 22.00 -2.41 7.92
CA ALA A 372 23.27 -2.63 7.22
C ALA A 372 24.04 -3.87 7.73
N THR A 373 23.68 -4.41 8.90
CA THR A 373 24.29 -5.63 9.44
C THR A 373 23.99 -6.89 8.62
N HIS A 374 22.97 -6.84 7.76
CA HIS A 374 22.52 -7.95 6.91
C HIS A 374 22.29 -7.49 5.45
N ASP A 375 22.98 -6.44 5.00
CA ASP A 375 22.85 -5.85 3.66
C ASP A 375 21.41 -5.36 3.32
N GLU A 376 20.66 -4.90 4.34
CA GLU A 376 19.26 -4.44 4.21
C GLU A 376 19.13 -2.89 4.24
N GLN A 377 20.22 -2.13 4.06
CA GLN A 377 20.20 -0.66 4.21
C GLN A 377 19.20 0.05 3.29
N ASP A 378 18.93 -0.51 2.11
CA ASP A 378 18.06 0.08 1.09
C ASP A 378 16.58 -0.04 1.43
N ILE A 379 16.22 -0.92 2.38
CA ILE A 379 14.84 -1.13 2.84
C ILE A 379 14.57 -0.54 4.23
N LYS A 380 15.46 0.32 4.74
CA LYS A 380 15.28 1.01 6.03
C LYS A 380 13.95 1.77 6.12
N ALA A 381 13.38 2.16 4.99
CA ALA A 381 12.12 2.90 4.94
C ALA A 381 10.88 2.06 5.29
N GLU A 382 10.96 0.72 5.25
CA GLU A 382 9.80 -0.11 5.50
C GLU A 382 9.22 0.06 6.92
N ILE A 383 10.02 0.48 7.90
CA ILE A 383 9.57 0.70 9.29
C ILE A 383 8.78 1.99 9.48
N TYR A 384 8.90 2.96 8.58
CA TYR A 384 8.35 4.30 8.78
C TYR A 384 6.82 4.33 9.00
N PRO A 385 5.99 3.64 8.20
CA PRO A 385 4.55 3.57 8.46
C PRO A 385 4.23 2.88 9.80
N ASN A 386 5.01 1.87 10.21
CA ASN A 386 4.81 1.19 11.47
C ASN A 386 5.10 2.11 12.68
N ILE A 387 6.12 2.98 12.57
CA ILE A 387 6.40 4.00 13.58
C ILE A 387 5.25 5.01 13.66
N ALA A 388 4.75 5.49 12.52
CA ALA A 388 3.63 6.42 12.46
C ALA A 388 2.36 5.82 13.11
N ALA A 389 2.04 4.56 12.77
CA ALA A 389 0.93 3.81 13.35
C ALA A 389 1.05 3.63 14.87
N ILE A 390 2.24 3.35 15.40
CA ILE A 390 2.45 3.26 16.85
C ILE A 390 2.34 4.62 17.51
N ALA A 391 2.91 5.66 16.91
CA ALA A 391 2.84 7.03 17.44
C ALA A 391 1.39 7.54 17.55
N SER A 392 0.54 7.21 16.58
CA SER A 392 -0.87 7.64 16.58
C SER A 392 -1.72 6.96 17.65
N VAL A 393 -1.34 5.75 18.06
CA VAL A 393 -2.07 4.97 19.08
C VAL A 393 -1.54 5.21 20.49
N TYR A 394 -0.22 5.15 20.68
CA TYR A 394 0.41 5.23 22.01
C TYR A 394 0.80 6.66 22.38
N GLY A 395 0.73 7.59 21.43
CA GLY A 395 1.30 8.93 21.58
C GLY A 395 2.83 8.92 21.52
N ASP A 396 3.40 10.10 21.61
CA ASP A 396 4.87 10.27 21.65
C ASP A 396 5.24 11.53 22.44
N PRO A 397 5.10 11.45 23.78
CA PRO A 397 5.30 12.58 24.68
C PRO A 397 6.73 13.13 24.67
N ASP A 398 7.72 12.28 24.40
CA ASP A 398 9.14 12.65 24.41
C ASP A 398 9.68 12.99 23.00
N GLY A 399 8.82 12.90 21.98
CA GLY A 399 9.14 13.14 20.58
C GLY A 399 10.07 12.08 19.96
N LYS A 400 10.18 10.89 20.56
CA LYS A 400 11.01 9.76 20.09
C LYS A 400 10.71 9.39 18.64
N TYR A 401 9.44 9.17 18.30
CA TYR A 401 9.03 8.70 16.98
C TYR A 401 9.16 9.80 15.94
N VAL A 402 8.68 11.01 16.24
CA VAL A 402 8.79 12.13 15.31
C VAL A 402 10.25 12.54 15.07
N LYS A 403 11.13 12.48 16.08
CA LYS A 403 12.57 12.73 15.89
C LYS A 403 13.20 11.67 14.99
N PHE A 404 12.83 10.40 15.15
CA PHE A 404 13.32 9.32 14.29
C PHE A 404 12.91 9.56 12.84
N LEU A 405 11.62 9.77 12.56
CA LEU A 405 11.11 10.01 11.21
C LEU A 405 11.72 11.28 10.57
N LYS A 406 11.92 12.35 11.35
CA LYS A 406 12.59 13.56 10.84
C LYS A 406 14.06 13.34 10.49
N ALA A 407 14.76 12.51 11.28
CA ALA A 407 16.18 12.23 11.05
C ALA A 407 16.45 11.41 9.78
N THR A 408 15.44 10.72 9.22
CA THR A 408 15.58 9.97 7.96
C THR A 408 15.41 10.85 6.73
N GLY A 409 14.86 12.07 6.88
CA GLY A 409 14.48 12.92 5.75
C GLY A 409 13.23 12.44 5.02
N PHE A 410 12.54 11.41 5.53
CA PHE A 410 11.30 10.90 4.95
C PHE A 410 10.17 11.94 5.09
N PRO A 411 9.51 12.34 4.00
CA PRO A 411 8.41 13.31 4.02
C PRO A 411 7.12 12.65 4.55
N TYR A 412 7.14 12.23 5.82
CA TYR A 412 6.06 11.44 6.43
C TYR A 412 4.71 12.17 6.42
N ALA A 413 4.69 13.50 6.47
CA ALA A 413 3.45 14.29 6.43
C ALA A 413 2.76 14.26 5.04
N ASP A 414 3.54 13.96 3.99
CA ASP A 414 3.05 13.84 2.62
C ASP A 414 2.79 12.37 2.25
N ASP A 415 3.16 11.41 3.09
CA ASP A 415 2.90 10.00 2.86
C ASP A 415 1.40 9.66 3.02
N ALA A 416 0.91 8.69 2.24
CA ALA A 416 -0.49 8.29 2.31
C ALA A 416 -0.92 7.86 3.73
N THR A 417 -0.08 7.15 4.49
CA THR A 417 -0.48 6.64 5.80
C THR A 417 -0.72 7.74 6.82
N PHE A 418 -0.12 8.92 6.62
CA PHE A 418 -0.35 10.09 7.46
C PHE A 418 -1.82 10.51 7.50
N LEU A 419 -2.63 10.19 6.48
CA LEU A 419 -4.07 10.49 6.52
C LEU A 419 -4.78 9.77 7.69
N TRP A 420 -4.43 8.52 7.98
CA TRP A 420 -5.08 7.70 9.02
C TRP A 420 -4.23 7.45 10.27
N ASP A 421 -2.93 7.71 10.21
CA ASP A 421 -2.02 7.64 11.37
C ASP A 421 -1.99 8.96 12.16
N GLN A 422 -3.16 9.52 12.47
CA GLN A 422 -3.29 10.76 13.24
C GLN A 422 -3.86 10.54 14.65
N PRO A 423 -3.48 11.38 15.63
CA PRO A 423 -2.46 12.44 15.52
C PRO A 423 -1.04 11.87 15.62
N LEU A 424 -0.11 12.32 14.76
CA LEU A 424 1.31 12.10 15.03
C LEU A 424 1.79 13.04 16.15
N ALA A 425 2.77 12.57 16.93
CA ALA A 425 3.35 13.26 18.08
C ALA A 425 3.53 14.77 17.92
N GLY A 426 3.17 15.55 18.95
CA GLY A 426 3.39 17.00 19.00
C GLY A 426 2.27 17.85 18.40
N GLY A 427 1.17 17.22 18.00
CA GLY A 427 0.05 17.87 17.32
C GLY A 427 0.35 18.16 15.86
N ASP A 428 -0.71 18.43 15.10
CA ASP A 428 -0.70 18.72 13.65
C ASP A 428 0.34 19.79 13.26
N ALA A 429 0.81 20.61 14.21
CA ALA A 429 1.81 21.66 14.04
C ALA A 429 3.20 21.19 13.54
N SER A 430 3.51 19.89 13.63
CA SER A 430 4.81 19.38 13.17
C SER A 430 4.94 19.23 11.64
N ALA A 431 3.82 19.36 10.91
CA ALA A 431 3.74 19.32 9.44
C ALA A 431 4.05 20.67 8.75
N ASN A 432 4.39 21.72 9.51
CA ASN A 432 4.90 22.96 8.91
C ASN A 432 6.33 22.75 8.40
N SER A 433 6.45 22.25 7.18
CA SER A 433 7.58 22.59 6.32
C SER A 433 7.45 24.08 5.96
N SER A 434 8.55 24.79 6.17
CA SER A 434 8.85 26.17 5.78
C SER A 434 7.92 26.83 4.73
N SER A 435 6.93 27.58 5.21
CA SER A 435 6.49 28.81 4.56
C SER A 435 5.97 29.76 5.62
N SER A 436 6.85 30.58 6.20
CA SER A 436 6.40 31.73 6.98
C SER A 436 5.60 32.67 6.06
N PRO A 437 4.37 33.05 6.40
CA PRO A 437 3.82 34.31 5.92
C PRO A 437 4.38 35.40 6.82
N ASP A 438 5.22 36.29 6.28
CA ASP A 438 5.61 37.50 6.99
C ASP A 438 4.33 38.29 7.38
N PRO A 439 4.18 38.69 8.66
CA PRO A 439 3.09 39.56 9.04
C PRO A 439 3.40 40.99 8.60
N GLU A 440 2.36 41.65 8.11
CA GLU A 440 2.25 43.08 7.82
C GLU A 440 3.27 43.97 8.57
N SER A 441 4.16 44.62 7.82
CA SER A 441 4.81 45.85 8.30
C SER A 441 4.29 47.07 7.53
N SER A 442 3.75 47.96 8.34
CA SER A 442 3.36 49.34 8.08
C SER A 442 4.16 50.08 7.00
N ARG A 443 3.42 50.74 6.10
CA ARG A 443 3.92 51.77 5.19
C ARG A 443 4.59 52.91 5.96
N LYS A 444 5.88 53.16 5.72
CA LYS A 444 6.49 54.49 5.71
C LYS A 444 7.53 54.59 4.59
N GLY A 445 7.45 55.68 3.83
CA GLY A 445 8.25 55.90 2.63
C GLY A 445 9.71 56.23 2.90
N GLY A 446 10.55 55.92 1.91
CA GLY A 446 11.94 56.30 1.80
C GLY A 446 12.46 55.92 0.42
N ALA A 447 13.03 56.88 -0.30
CA ALA A 447 13.37 56.79 -1.71
C ALA A 447 14.70 56.06 -2.01
N SER A 448 14.79 55.58 -3.26
CA SER A 448 15.98 55.34 -4.10
C SER A 448 17.08 54.38 -3.62
N SER A 449 17.35 53.33 -4.40
CA SER A 449 18.43 53.36 -5.40
C SER A 449 18.46 52.06 -6.23
N SER A 450 18.83 52.23 -7.49
CA SER A 450 18.96 51.25 -8.56
C SER A 450 20.16 50.32 -8.38
N GLY A 451 19.97 49.03 -8.66
CA GLY A 451 21.05 48.05 -8.82
C GLY A 451 20.62 46.94 -9.76
N VAL A 452 21.00 47.05 -11.03
CA VAL A 452 20.83 46.04 -12.07
C VAL A 452 21.89 44.94 -11.85
N GLY A 453 21.46 43.69 -11.76
CA GLY A 453 22.34 42.51 -11.72
C GLY A 453 21.69 41.37 -12.49
N ALA A 454 22.29 41.03 -13.62
CA ALA A 454 21.77 40.13 -14.63
C ALA A 454 22.06 38.65 -14.35
N VAL A 455 21.06 37.81 -14.68
CA VAL A 455 21.14 36.52 -15.39
C VAL A 455 21.99 35.38 -14.81
N GLY A 456 21.29 34.28 -14.51
CA GLY A 456 21.81 32.91 -14.46
C GLY A 456 20.68 31.90 -14.45
N ARG A 457 19.96 31.73 -15.58
CA ARG A 457 18.99 30.63 -15.76
C ARG A 457 19.76 29.35 -16.09
N ALA A 458 19.87 28.43 -15.13
CA ALA A 458 20.22 27.05 -15.41
C ALA A 458 18.93 26.26 -15.69
N CYS A 459 18.71 25.89 -16.94
CA CYS A 459 17.72 24.87 -17.32
C CYS A 459 18.21 23.52 -16.81
N PHE A 460 17.51 22.92 -15.85
CA PHE A 460 17.61 21.48 -15.61
C PHE A 460 16.63 20.79 -16.57
N LEU A 461 17.20 20.10 -17.57
CA LEU A 461 16.50 19.07 -18.34
C LEU A 461 16.28 17.88 -17.41
N THR A 462 15.02 17.62 -17.05
CA THR A 462 14.61 16.38 -16.41
C THR A 462 14.64 15.27 -17.46
N PHE A 463 15.64 14.39 -17.39
CA PHE A 463 15.59 13.10 -18.07
C PHE A 463 14.59 12.22 -17.33
N ILE A 464 13.49 11.87 -18.00
CA ILE A 464 12.59 10.80 -17.57
C ILE A 464 13.32 9.49 -17.82
N LEU A 465 13.94 8.95 -16.77
CA LEU A 465 14.31 7.55 -16.69
C LEU A 465 13.08 6.80 -16.19
N LEU A 466 12.49 5.98 -17.07
CA LEU A 466 11.60 4.89 -16.70
C LEU A 466 12.41 3.89 -15.87
N ALA A 467 12.52 4.13 -14.58
CA ALA A 467 12.98 3.13 -13.62
C ALA A 467 11.80 2.18 -13.38
N PHE A 468 11.83 1.01 -14.02
CA PHE A 468 11.14 -0.15 -13.47
C PHE A 468 11.79 -0.41 -12.11
N GLY A 469 11.09 -0.04 -11.03
CA GLY A 469 11.46 -0.41 -9.68
C GLY A 469 11.41 -1.93 -9.55
N LEU A 470 12.55 -2.59 -9.78
CA LEU A 470 12.83 -3.91 -9.24
C LEU A 470 13.06 -3.73 -7.74
N GLU A 471 11.98 -3.55 -6.99
CA GLU A 471 12.02 -3.79 -5.56
C GLU A 471 12.04 -5.31 -5.37
N PHE A 472 13.10 -5.79 -4.72
CA PHE A 472 13.20 -7.18 -4.30
C PHE A 472 12.09 -7.42 -3.25
N TRP A 473 11.05 -8.12 -3.67
CA TRP A 473 10.00 -8.69 -2.82
C TRP A 473 9.99 -10.22 -2.94
#